data_AF-A0A4Q3R4K2-F1
#
_entry.id   AF-A0A4Q3R4K2-F1
#
_cell.length_a   1.000
_cell.length_b   1.000
_cell.length_c   1.000
_cell.angle_alpha   90.00
_cell.angle_beta   90.00
_cell.angle_gamma   90.00
#
_symmetry.space_group_name_H-M   'P 1'
#
loop_
_entity.id
_entity.type
_entity.pdbx_description
1 polymer ?
#
loop_
_entity_poly.entity_id
_entity_poly.type
_entity_poly.pdbx_seq_one_letter_code
_entity_poly.pdbx_strand_id
1 'polypeptide(L)' 'MSPQLLLSFVIGYFVLLLAVAWYTSKNSNNESFFIGNRNSNWMLVAFGMIGTS' A
#
# COMPACT_ATOMS: atom_id res chain seq x y z
N MET A 1 -9.87 25.73 -7.68
CA MET A 1 -9.95 24.26 -7.54
C MET A 1 -11.34 23.92 -7.03
N SER A 2 -12.13 23.10 -7.73
CA SER A 2 -13.46 22.74 -7.24
C SER A 2 -13.34 21.75 -6.07
N PRO A 3 -13.95 22.02 -4.91
CA PRO A 3 -13.87 21.14 -3.73
C PRO A 3 -14.36 19.71 -4.01
N GLN A 4 -15.37 19.56 -4.88
CA GLN A 4 -15.93 18.28 -5.28
C GLN A 4 -14.93 17.41 -6.05
N LEU A 5 -14.11 18.04 -6.89
CA LEU A 5 -13.07 17.35 -7.68
C LEU A 5 -11.89 16.95 -6.79
N LEU A 6 -11.51 17.76 -5.81
CA LEU A 6 -10.52 17.36 -4.82
C LEU A 6 -11.02 16.16 -4.00
N LEU A 7 -12.26 16.22 -3.53
CA LEU A 7 -12.85 15.14 -2.73
C LEU A 7 -12.94 13.81 -3.51
N SER A 8 -13.26 13.86 -4.81
CA SER A 8 -13.30 12.65 -5.64
C SER A 8 -11.91 12.03 -5.81
N PHE A 9 -10.84 12.82 -5.94
CA PHE A 9 -9.48 12.30 -5.97
C PHE A 9 -9.09 11.63 -4.66
N VAL A 10 -9.43 12.24 -3.52
CA VAL A 10 -9.16 11.66 -2.19
C VAL A 10 -9.89 10.32 -2.05
N ILE A 11 -11.20 10.29 -2.30
CA ILE A 11 -12.00 9.05 -2.19
C ILE A 11 -11.49 8.00 -3.17
N GLY A 12 -11.24 8.37 -4.43
CA GLY A 12 -10.74 7.47 -5.46
C GLY A 12 -9.40 6.85 -5.11
N TYR A 13 -8.49 7.65 -4.52
CA TYR A 13 -7.20 7.15 -4.02
C TYR A 13 -7.38 6.12 -2.90
N PHE A 14 -8.21 6.41 -1.90
CA PHE A 14 -8.46 5.46 -0.81
C PHE A 14 -9.14 4.18 -1.29
N VAL A 15 -10.12 4.28 -2.21
CA VAL A 15 -10.75 3.10 -2.82
C VAL A 15 -9.71 2.25 -3.56
N LEU A 16 -8.81 2.87 -4.32
CA LEU A 16 -7.73 2.17 -5.00
C LEU A 16 -6.82 1.44 -3.99
N LEU A 17 -6.38 2.13 -2.94
CA LEU A 17 -5.55 1.52 -1.90
C LEU A 17 -6.26 0.33 -1.22
N LEU A 18 -7.54 0.48 -0.87
CA LEU A 18 -8.32 -0.59 -0.25
C LEU A 18 -8.53 -1.77 -1.20
N ALA A 19 -8.75 -1.52 -2.49
CA ALA A 19 -8.87 -2.58 -3.49
C ALA A 19 -7.56 -3.36 -3.63
N VAL A 20 -6.42 -2.66 -3.68
CA VAL A 20 -5.09 -3.29 -3.71
C VAL A 20 -4.86 -4.11 -2.44
N ALA A 21 -5.11 -3.55 -1.27
CA ALA A 21 -4.95 -4.24 0.02
C ALA A 21 -5.84 -5.48 0.13
N TRP A 22 -7.10 -5.37 -0.30
CA TRP A 22 -8.02 -6.51 -0.32
C TRP A 22 -7.50 -7.62 -1.23
N TYR A 23 -7.03 -7.28 -2.43
CA TYR A 23 -6.48 -8.25 -3.38
C TYR A 23 -5.19 -8.92 -2.86
N THR A 24 -4.26 -8.16 -2.29
CA THR A 24 -2.96 -8.67 -1.82
C THR A 24 -3.05 -9.39 -0.48
N SER A 25 -4.08 -9.14 0.33
CA SER A 25 -4.24 -9.77 1.65
C SER A 25 -4.66 -11.25 1.61
N LYS A 26 -5.06 -11.79 0.44
CA LYS A 26 -5.79 -13.07 0.32
C LYS A 26 -5.05 -14.33 0.82
N ASN A 27 -3.79 -14.25 1.25
CA ASN A 27 -3.07 -15.33 1.94
C ASN A 27 -2.11 -14.79 3.02
N SER A 28 -2.42 -13.64 3.61
CA SER A 28 -1.56 -13.01 4.60
C SER A 28 -1.60 -13.76 5.93
N ASN A 29 -0.41 -14.05 6.47
CA ASN A 29 -0.21 -14.66 7.79
C ASN A 29 0.83 -13.86 8.60
N ASN A 30 1.20 -14.33 9.79
CA ASN A 30 2.18 -13.64 10.64
C ASN A 30 3.55 -13.46 9.95
N GLU A 31 4.03 -14.45 9.20
CA GLU A 31 5.29 -14.33 8.46
C GLU A 31 5.20 -13.28 7.34
N SER A 32 4.04 -13.18 6.68
CA SER A 32 3.78 -12.14 5.68
C SER A 32 3.81 -10.75 6.31
N PHE A 33 3.28 -10.60 7.52
CA PHE A 33 3.25 -9.33 8.25
C PHE A 33 4.62 -8.89 8.76
N PHE A 34 5.38 -9.79 9.40
CA PHE A 34 6.64 -9.42 10.05
C PHE A 34 7.84 -9.45 9.11
N ILE A 35 7.90 -10.39 8.15
CA ILE A 35 9.09 -10.61 7.31
C ILE A 35 8.78 -10.57 5.80
N GLY A 36 7.56 -10.20 5.40
CA GLY A 36 7.18 -10.14 3.98
C GLY A 36 7.35 -11.47 3.24
N ASN A 37 7.20 -12.59 3.95
CA ASN A 37 7.46 -13.94 3.42
C ASN A 37 8.87 -14.11 2.79
N ARG A 38 9.85 -13.29 3.21
CA ARG A 38 11.22 -13.23 2.66
C ARG A 38 11.29 -13.06 1.14
N ASN A 39 10.23 -12.55 0.51
CA ASN A 39 10.12 -12.40 -0.95
C ASN A 39 10.06 -10.93 -1.37
N SER A 40 10.76 -10.06 -0.65
CA SER A 40 10.73 -8.61 -0.91
C SER A 40 11.80 -8.21 -1.93
N ASN A 41 11.40 -7.52 -3.00
CA ASN A 41 12.35 -6.95 -3.96
C ASN A 41 13.16 -5.82 -3.30
N TRP A 42 14.50 -5.95 -3.33
CA TRP A 42 15.40 -5.05 -2.62
C TRP A 42 15.30 -3.58 -3.06
N MET A 43 15.01 -3.31 -4.33
CA MET A 43 14.84 -1.94 -4.83
C MET A 43 13.58 -1.30 -4.24
N LEU A 44 12.47 -2.03 -4.17
CA LEU A 44 11.22 -1.55 -3.56
C LEU A 44 11.41 -1.29 -2.06
N VAL A 45 12.12 -2.19 -1.36
CA VAL A 45 12.45 -2.03 0.06
C VAL A 45 13.28 -0.78 0.29
N ALA A 46 14.31 -0.54 -0.53
CA ALA A 46 15.15 0.65 -0.43
C ALA A 46 14.32 1.94 -0.55
N PHE A 47 13.40 2.04 -1.52
CA PHE A 47 12.50 3.19 -1.64
C PHE A 47 11.59 3.36 -0.42
N GLY A 48 11.05 2.26 0.12
CA GLY A 48 10.22 2.31 1.33
C GLY A 48 10.98 2.82 2.55
N MET A 49 12.24 2.41 2.71
CA MET A 49 13.09 2.82 3.85
C MET A 49 13.52 4.30 3.81
N ILE A 50 13.48 4.97 2.65
CA ILE A 50 13.80 6.41 2.56
C ILE A 50 12.85 7.26 3.43
N GLY A 51 11.61 6.80 3.60
CA GLY A 51 10.61 7.49 4.40
C GLY A 51 10.60 7.12 5.89
N THR A 52 11.46 6.20 6.33
CA THR A 52 11.51 5.73 7.72
C THR A 52 12.70 6.35 8.44
N SER A 53 12.47 7.26 9.39
CA SER A 53 13.48 7.92 10.21
C SER A 53 13.06 7.94 11.66
#